data_AF-A0A516X8E3-F1
#
_entry.id   AF-A0A516X8E3-F1
#
_cell.length_a   1.000
_cell.length_b   1.000
_cell.length_c   1.000
_cell.angle_alpha   90.00
_cell.angle_beta   90.00
_cell.angle_gamma   90.00
#
_symmetry.space_group_name_H-M   'P 1'
#
loop_
_entity.id
_entity.type
_entity.pdbx_description
1 polymer ?
#
loop_
_entity_poly.entity_id
_entity_poly.type
_entity_poly.pdbx_seq_one_letter_code
_entity_poly.pdbx_strand_id
1 'polypeptide(L)'
;MIFKGVREGKPYPEHGMSTRDWSKIPPRQVRLDELVTVTTVLALDRLLSEDSTFYGDLFPHVIQWKGTLYLEDGLHRAVRSALRGRPVLHARLFDYDQLAPAPAQHGGTPRFALEDLAE
;
A
#
# COMPACT_ATOMS: atom_id res chain seq x y z
N MET A 1 -1.00 -18.59 -1.86
CA MET A 1 -1.30 -17.63 -2.94
C MET A 1 -0.22 -16.55 -2.91
N ILE A 2 0.27 -16.04 -4.06
CA ILE A 2 1.40 -15.08 -4.08
C ILE A 2 0.97 -13.68 -3.59
N PHE A 3 -0.21 -13.22 -4.02
CA PHE A 3 -0.80 -11.93 -3.65
C PHE A 3 -2.11 -12.13 -2.90
N LYS A 4 -2.48 -11.16 -2.07
CA LYS A 4 -3.79 -11.11 -1.37
C LYS A 4 -4.95 -11.03 -2.36
N GLY A 5 -4.77 -10.28 -3.45
CA GLY A 5 -5.77 -10.07 -4.47
C GLY A 5 -5.24 -9.32 -5.68
N VAL A 6 -6.07 -9.24 -6.72
CA VAL A 6 -5.80 -8.49 -7.96
C VAL A 6 -6.98 -7.57 -8.19
N ARG A 7 -6.69 -6.32 -8.54
CA ARG A 7 -7.68 -5.29 -8.87
C ARG A 7 -7.22 -4.53 -10.11
N GLU A 8 -8.19 -4.07 -10.89
CA GLU A 8 -7.94 -3.12 -11.97
C GLU A 8 -8.11 -1.69 -11.45
N GLY A 9 -7.07 -0.87 -11.60
CA GLY A 9 -7.07 0.54 -11.21
C GLY A 9 -6.79 0.79 -9.72
N LYS A 10 -6.54 2.06 -9.41
CA LYS A 10 -6.18 2.54 -8.06
C LYS A 10 -7.45 2.89 -7.27
N PRO A 11 -7.69 2.30 -6.09
CA PRO A 11 -8.85 2.65 -5.25
C PRO A 11 -8.66 3.91 -4.40
N TYR A 12 -7.46 4.48 -4.40
CA TYR A 12 -7.07 5.66 -3.63
C TYR A 12 -6.95 6.90 -4.53
N PRO A 13 -7.00 8.12 -3.95
CA PRO A 13 -6.73 9.36 -4.68
C PRO A 13 -5.34 9.37 -5.32
N GLU A 14 -5.09 10.28 -6.26
CA GLU A 14 -3.75 10.45 -6.82
C GLU A 14 -2.82 11.12 -5.78
N HIS A 15 -1.64 10.53 -5.53
CA HIS A 15 -0.67 11.03 -4.54
C HIS A 15 0.27 12.09 -5.12
N GLY A 16 0.32 12.26 -6.45
CA GLY A 16 1.17 13.25 -7.12
C GLY A 16 2.68 13.11 -6.84
N MET A 17 3.13 11.96 -6.32
CA MET A 17 4.53 11.78 -5.95
C MET A 17 5.41 11.58 -7.17
N SER A 18 6.46 12.39 -7.27
CA SER A 18 7.53 12.16 -8.23
C SER A 18 8.45 11.01 -7.77
N THR A 19 9.28 10.49 -8.67
CA THR A 19 10.33 9.51 -8.32
C THR A 19 11.26 10.03 -7.22
N ARG A 20 11.50 11.35 -7.15
CA ARG A 20 12.31 11.98 -6.10
C ARG A 20 11.62 11.97 -4.74
N ASP A 21 10.30 12.04 -4.70
CA ASP A 21 9.57 11.98 -3.43
C ASP A 21 9.56 10.56 -2.88
N TRP A 22 9.39 9.57 -3.76
CA TRP A 22 9.55 8.17 -3.41
C TRP A 22 10.93 7.86 -2.83
N SER A 23 12.01 8.41 -3.38
CA SER A 23 13.36 8.12 -2.88
C SER A 23 13.59 8.56 -1.42
N LYS A 24 12.80 9.49 -0.89
CA LYS A 24 12.82 9.94 0.51
C LYS A 24 12.18 8.94 1.48
N ILE A 25 11.29 8.06 1.00
CA ILE A 25 10.61 7.05 1.83
C ILE A 25 11.56 5.86 2.03
N PRO A 26 12.03 5.54 3.25
CA PRO A 26 12.94 4.42 3.44
C PRO A 26 12.25 3.10 3.04
N PRO A 27 12.95 2.17 2.36
CA PRO A 27 12.40 0.88 2.01
C PRO A 27 12.15 0.04 3.27
N ARG A 28 11.04 -0.69 3.29
CA ARG A 28 10.62 -1.58 4.39
C ARG A 28 10.27 -2.96 3.84
N GLN A 29 10.29 -3.97 4.70
CA GLN A 29 9.86 -5.30 4.32
C GLN A 29 8.33 -5.37 4.27
N VAL A 30 7.81 -5.94 3.18
CA VAL A 30 6.39 -6.20 2.98
C VAL A 30 6.23 -7.63 2.48
N ARG A 31 5.21 -8.33 2.98
CA ARG A 31 4.92 -9.69 2.52
C ARG A 31 4.11 -9.65 1.23
N LEU A 32 4.43 -10.52 0.28
CA LEU A 32 3.73 -10.58 -0.99
C LEU A 32 2.25 -10.97 -0.81
N ASP A 33 1.95 -11.87 0.13
CA ASP A 33 0.61 -12.36 0.42
C ASP A 33 -0.31 -11.34 1.11
N GLU A 34 0.23 -10.18 1.50
CA GLU A 34 -0.55 -9.04 2.02
C GLU A 34 -0.91 -8.02 0.93
N LEU A 35 -0.25 -8.08 -0.22
CA LEU A 35 -0.37 -7.10 -1.29
C LEU A 35 -1.55 -7.40 -2.22
N VAL A 36 -2.26 -6.34 -2.59
CA VAL A 36 -3.24 -6.32 -3.68
C VAL A 36 -2.62 -5.60 -4.88
N THR A 37 -2.57 -6.22 -6.05
CA THR A 37 -2.07 -5.54 -7.25
C THR A 37 -3.12 -4.58 -7.82
N VAL A 38 -2.70 -3.42 -8.35
CA VAL A 38 -3.60 -2.46 -9.02
C VAL A 38 -3.65 -2.62 -10.54
N THR A 39 -2.96 -3.63 -11.06
CA THR A 39 -2.99 -4.04 -12.46
C THR A 39 -3.20 -5.55 -12.57
N THR A 40 -3.89 -5.94 -13.64
CA THR A 40 -4.19 -7.33 -14.01
C THR A 40 -3.18 -7.90 -15.01
N VAL A 41 -2.41 -7.03 -15.68
CA VAL A 41 -1.53 -7.43 -16.79
C VAL A 41 -0.10 -7.59 -16.31
N LEU A 42 0.45 -8.79 -16.52
CA LEU A 42 1.86 -9.11 -16.34
C LEU A 42 2.51 -9.34 -17.72
N ALA A 43 3.39 -8.44 -18.12
CA ALA A 43 4.14 -8.58 -19.37
C ALA A 43 5.30 -9.58 -19.20
N LEU A 44 5.28 -10.71 -19.92
CA LEU A 44 6.24 -11.82 -19.75
C LEU A 44 7.64 -11.45 -20.27
N ASP A 45 7.73 -10.71 -21.36
CA ASP A 45 8.97 -10.15 -21.91
C ASP A 45 9.72 -9.32 -20.86
N ARG A 46 9.01 -8.45 -20.13
CA ARG A 46 9.58 -7.66 -19.02
C ARG A 46 9.97 -8.52 -17.82
N LEU A 47 9.19 -9.58 -17.54
CA LEU A 47 9.50 -10.49 -16.44
C LEU A 47 10.81 -11.25 -16.69
N LEU A 48 11.03 -11.69 -17.93
CA LEU A 48 12.18 -12.49 -18.35
C LEU A 48 13.41 -11.63 -18.72
N SER A 49 13.22 -10.35 -18.98
CA SER A 49 14.32 -9.46 -19.36
C SER A 49 15.40 -9.39 -18.26
N GLU A 50 16.64 -9.72 -18.65
CA GLU A 50 17.87 -9.52 -17.86
C GLU A 50 18.16 -8.03 -17.72
N ASP A 51 17.95 -7.28 -18.80
CA ASP A 51 17.98 -5.81 -18.89
C ASP A 51 16.62 -5.19 -18.56
N SER A 52 15.94 -5.65 -17.52
CA SER A 52 14.71 -4.98 -17.07
C SER A 52 15.02 -3.62 -16.39
N THR A 53 15.94 -2.86 -17.00
CA THR A 53 15.93 -1.41 -17.23
C THR A 53 15.17 -0.66 -16.16
N PHE A 54 15.94 -0.41 -15.13
CA PHE A 54 15.73 0.54 -14.06
C PHE A 54 15.45 1.94 -14.61
N TYR A 55 14.20 2.21 -14.98
CA TYR A 55 13.71 3.57 -15.22
C TYR A 55 12.90 4.01 -13.99
N GLY A 56 13.57 4.21 -12.85
CA GLY A 56 12.88 4.66 -11.64
C GLY A 56 13.55 4.26 -10.33
N ASP A 57 12.77 3.67 -9.43
CA ASP A 57 13.18 3.32 -8.07
C ASP A 57 13.54 1.82 -7.94
N LEU A 58 14.56 1.50 -7.13
CA LEU A 58 14.99 0.11 -6.88
C LEU A 58 13.94 -0.69 -6.12
N PHE A 59 13.08 -0.01 -5.38
CA PHE A 59 12.13 -0.60 -4.46
C PHE A 59 10.70 -0.42 -4.99
N PRO A 60 9.81 -1.43 -4.89
CA PRO A 60 8.46 -1.29 -5.42
C PRO A 60 7.72 -0.24 -4.63
N HIS A 61 6.71 0.36 -5.25
CA HIS A 61 5.86 1.34 -4.61
C HIS A 61 4.61 0.65 -4.09
N VAL A 62 4.42 0.75 -2.78
CA VAL A 62 3.26 0.20 -2.08
C VAL A 62 2.50 1.36 -1.45
N ILE A 63 1.18 1.35 -1.63
CA ILE A 63 0.27 2.31 -1.04
C ILE A 63 -0.55 1.60 0.02
N GLN A 64 -0.51 2.10 1.25
CA GLN A 64 -1.50 1.73 2.26
C GLN A 64 -2.68 2.69 2.17
N TRP A 65 -3.87 2.12 2.00
CA TRP A 65 -5.13 2.87 1.99
C TRP A 65 -6.26 2.04 2.59
N LYS A 66 -6.95 2.61 3.59
CA LYS A 66 -8.02 1.96 4.35
C LYS A 66 -7.60 0.58 4.87
N GLY A 67 -6.40 0.48 5.42
CA GLY A 67 -5.83 -0.75 5.98
C GLY A 67 -5.49 -1.84 4.96
N THR A 68 -5.48 -1.53 3.66
CA THR A 68 -5.07 -2.47 2.61
C THR A 68 -3.80 -1.99 1.92
N LEU A 69 -2.88 -2.92 1.67
CA LEU A 69 -1.63 -2.66 0.95
C LEU A 69 -1.82 -2.93 -0.55
N TYR A 70 -1.59 -1.90 -1.36
CA TYR A 70 -1.71 -1.96 -2.80
C TYR A 70 -0.32 -1.86 -3.45
N LEU A 71 0.04 -2.86 -4.25
CA LEU A 71 1.25 -2.82 -5.07
C LEU A 71 0.97 -1.97 -6.32
N GLU A 72 1.49 -0.76 -6.33
CA GLU A 72 1.27 0.21 -7.39
C GLU A 72 2.28 0.08 -8.53
N ASP A 73 3.56 -0.07 -8.17
CA ASP A 73 4.65 -0.29 -9.12
C ASP A 73 5.51 -1.49 -8.68
N GLY A 74 6.22 -2.09 -9.62
CA GLY A 74 7.17 -3.16 -9.35
C GLY A 74 6.57 -4.57 -9.36
N LEU A 75 5.43 -4.77 -10.02
CA LEU A 75 4.77 -6.07 -10.16
C LEU A 75 5.73 -7.17 -10.65
N HIS A 76 6.47 -6.93 -11.74
CA HIS A 76 7.41 -7.92 -12.29
C HIS A 76 8.49 -8.33 -11.30
N ARG A 77 8.99 -7.39 -10.50
CA ARG A 77 9.97 -7.66 -9.44
C ARG A 77 9.36 -8.45 -8.29
N ALA A 78 8.14 -8.12 -7.88
CA ALA A 78 7.40 -8.89 -6.88
C ALA A 78 7.18 -10.34 -7.34
N VAL A 79 6.73 -10.54 -8.58
CA VAL A 79 6.53 -11.87 -9.17
C VAL A 79 7.85 -12.62 -9.31
N ARG A 80 8.92 -11.97 -9.79
CA ARG A 80 10.26 -12.58 -9.86
C ARG A 80 10.76 -13.02 -8.48
N SER A 81 10.49 -12.23 -7.44
CA SER A 81 10.80 -12.60 -6.05
C SER A 81 10.02 -13.85 -5.62
N ALA A 82 8.71 -13.88 -5.90
CA ALA A 82 7.86 -15.03 -5.60
C ALA A 82 8.32 -16.31 -6.31
N LEU A 83 8.68 -16.23 -7.59
CA LEU A 83 9.18 -17.35 -8.39
C LEU A 83 10.52 -17.89 -7.86
N ARG A 84 11.30 -17.06 -7.16
CA ARG A 84 12.53 -17.46 -6.46
C ARG A 84 12.27 -18.00 -5.05
N GLY A 85 11.01 -18.21 -4.67
CA GLY A 85 10.62 -18.69 -3.34
C GLY A 85 10.79 -17.66 -2.23
N ARG A 86 10.86 -16.36 -2.56
CA ARG A 86 11.01 -15.28 -1.57
C ARG A 86 9.66 -14.59 -1.30
N PRO A 87 9.01 -14.86 -0.15
CA PRO A 87 7.67 -14.34 0.15
C PRO A 87 7.68 -12.89 0.65
N VAL A 88 8.86 -12.28 0.83
CA VAL A 88 9.04 -10.91 1.32
C VAL A 88 9.79 -10.09 0.29
N LEU A 89 9.40 -8.82 0.19
CA LEU A 89 9.91 -7.82 -0.73
C LEU A 89 10.29 -6.55 0.05
N HIS A 90 11.39 -5.90 -0.32
CA HIS A 90 11.67 -4.54 0.17
C HIS A 90 10.97 -3.55 -0.75
N ALA A 91 10.04 -2.77 -0.19
CA ALA A 91 9.23 -1.79 -0.91
C ALA A 91 9.18 -0.47 -0.15
N ARG A 92 8.92 0.62 -0.87
CA ARG A 92 8.62 1.92 -0.25
C ARG A 92 7.13 2.00 -0.03
N LEU A 93 6.76 2.26 1.22
CA LEU A 93 5.37 2.31 1.66
C LEU A 93 4.96 3.76 1.85
N PHE A 94 3.99 4.21 1.06
CA PHE A 94 3.29 5.46 1.31
C PHE A 94 1.97 5.17 2.03
N ASP A 95 1.77 5.82 3.17
CA ASP A 95 0.64 5.55 4.06
C ASP A 95 -0.39 6.70 4.01
N TYR A 96 -1.47 6.51 3.25
CA TYR A 96 -2.58 7.47 3.23
C TYR A 96 -3.35 7.52 4.55
N ASP A 97 -3.35 6.43 5.32
CA ASP A 97 -4.10 6.36 6.57
C ASP A 97 -3.43 7.20 7.66
N GLN A 98 -2.13 7.50 7.53
CA GLN A 98 -1.44 8.49 8.37
C GLN A 98 -1.73 9.94 7.98
N LEU A 99 -2.13 10.19 6.73
CA LEU A 99 -2.44 11.54 6.22
C LEU A 99 -3.90 11.92 6.45
N ALA A 100 -4.81 10.94 6.43
CA ALA A 100 -6.19 11.16 6.81
C ALA A 100 -6.29 11.21 8.34
N PRO A 101 -6.80 12.28 8.96
CA PRO A 101 -7.11 12.24 10.38
C PRO A 101 -8.10 11.09 10.60
N ALA A 102 -7.78 10.19 11.53
CA ALA A 102 -8.69 9.13 11.94
C ALA A 102 -10.09 9.73 12.17
N PRO A 103 -11.18 9.13 11.66
CA PRO A 103 -12.51 9.64 11.95
C PRO A 103 -12.65 9.68 13.46
N ALA A 104 -12.89 10.87 13.99
CA ALA A 104 -13.06 11.10 15.41
C ALA A 104 -14.04 10.04 15.94
N GLN A 105 -13.55 9.26 16.91
CA GLN A 105 -14.30 8.21 17.58
C GLN A 105 -15.51 8.86 18.25
N HIS A 106 -16.65 8.91 17.56
CA HIS A 106 -17.91 9.39 18.11
C HIS A 106 -18.52 8.22 18.91
N GLY A 107 -18.57 8.35 20.24
CA GLY A 107 -19.24 7.35 21.06
C GLY A 107 -19.21 7.62 22.57
N GLY A 108 -19.98 8.62 23.01
CA GLY A 108 -20.24 8.86 24.43
C GLY A 108 -21.15 10.07 24.65
N THR A 109 -22.41 9.96 24.26
CA THR A 109 -23.47 10.97 24.47
C THR A 109 -23.56 11.39 25.95
N PRO A 110 -23.69 12.69 26.29
CA PRO A 110 -23.96 13.09 27.66
C PRO A 110 -25.42 12.72 27.98
N ARG A 111 -25.62 11.80 28.92
CA ARG A 111 -26.95 11.54 29.49
C ARG A 111 -27.16 12.54 30.62
N PHE A 112 -27.92 13.60 30.34
CA PHE A 112 -28.53 14.43 31.37
C PHE A 112 -29.25 13.53 32.39
N ALA A 113 -28.92 13.70 33.68
CA ALA A 113 -29.84 13.45 34.77
C ALA A 113 -30.02 14.80 35.49
N LEU A 114 -31.12 15.45 35.16
CA LEU A 114 -31.76 16.45 36.00
C LEU A 114 -32.29 15.69 37.22
N GLU A 115 -31.70 15.88 38.40
CA GLU A 115 -32.31 15.60 39.72
C GLU A 115 -31.26 15.93 40.79
N ASP A 116 -31.29 17.18 41.28
CA ASP A 116 -31.20 17.52 42.71
C ASP A 116 -31.13 19.05 42.88
N LEU A 117 -32.29 19.67 42.74
CA LEU A 117 -32.67 20.87 43.50
C LEU A 117 -33.50 20.37 44.70
N ALA A 118 -32.87 20.13 45.85
CA ALA A 118 -33.47 20.22 47.19
C ALA A 118 -32.43 19.88 48.28
N GLU A 119 -31.70 20.88 48.77
CA GLU A 119 -31.74 21.39 50.16
C GLU A 119 -30.68 22.49 50.36
#